data_AF-A0A9D7GS60-F1
#
_entry.id   AF-A0A9D7GS60-F1
#
_cell.length_a   1.000
_cell.length_b   1.000
_cell.length_c   1.000
_cell.angle_alpha   90.00
_cell.angle_beta   90.00
_cell.angle_gamma   90.00
#
_symmetry.space_group_name_H-M   'P 1'
#
loop_
_entity.id
_entity.type
_entity.pdbx_description
1 polymer ?
#
loop_
_entity_poly.entity_id
_entity_poly.type
_entity_poly.pdbx_seq_one_letter_code
_entity_poly.pdbx_strand_id
1 'polypeptide(L)' 'MVERSQALESLTADERIALMGRLWDSLDPAAAAPVSAALAAELDGREAEADADPDAGIPWTALREELRARIR' A
#
# COMPACT_ATOMS: atom_id res chain seq x y z
N MET A 1 -14.73 -27.62 -1.35
CA MET A 1 -13.81 -26.85 -2.20
C MET A 1 -14.54 -25.56 -2.54
N VAL A 2 -14.38 -24.51 -1.73
CA VAL A 2 -15.17 -23.27 -1.91
C VAL A 2 -14.60 -22.49 -3.10
N GLU A 3 -15.48 -22.19 -4.05
CA GLU A 3 -15.29 -21.24 -5.14
C GLU A 3 -14.92 -19.87 -4.56
N ARG A 4 -13.63 -19.57 -4.46
CA ARG A 4 -13.15 -18.34 -3.76
C ARG A 4 -13.16 -17.07 -4.60
N SER A 5 -13.68 -17.11 -5.84
CA SER A 5 -13.63 -15.98 -6.78
C SER A 5 -14.97 -15.27 -6.95
N GLN A 6 -16.10 -16.00 -7.00
CA GLN A 6 -17.41 -15.43 -7.33
C GLN A 6 -17.91 -14.40 -6.30
N ALA A 7 -17.49 -14.50 -5.04
CA ALA A 7 -17.95 -13.60 -3.97
C ALA A 7 -17.35 -12.19 -4.01
N LEU A 8 -16.22 -11.98 -4.71
CA LEU A 8 -15.58 -10.66 -4.85
C LEU A 8 -16.14 -9.88 -6.05
N GLU A 9 -16.46 -10.60 -7.12
CA GLU A 9 -17.02 -10.03 -8.36
C GLU A 9 -18.45 -9.50 -8.15
N SER A 10 -19.21 -10.09 -7.21
CA SER A 10 -20.57 -9.65 -6.87
C SER A 10 -20.62 -8.42 -5.96
N LEU A 11 -19.49 -7.97 -5.39
CA LEU A 11 -19.45 -6.80 -4.53
C LEU A 11 -19.52 -5.51 -5.35
N THR A 12 -20.20 -4.51 -4.82
CA THR A 12 -20.09 -3.13 -5.27
C THR A 12 -18.70 -2.55 -4.92
N ALA A 13 -18.37 -1.38 -5.47
CA ALA A 13 -17.12 -0.70 -5.13
C ALA A 13 -17.02 -0.39 -3.62
N ASP A 14 -18.10 0.09 -3.02
CA ASP A 14 -18.15 0.44 -1.60
C ASP A 14 -18.00 -0.79 -0.71
N GLU A 15 -18.66 -1.91 -1.07
CA GLU A 15 -18.51 -3.17 -0.33
C GLU A 15 -17.09 -3.74 -0.43
N ARG A 16 -16.42 -3.53 -1.57
CA ARG A 16 -15.00 -3.88 -1.72
C ARG A 16 -14.12 -3.04 -0.81
N ILE A 17 -14.33 -1.72 -0.74
CA ILE A 17 -13.58 -0.83 0.16
C ILE A 17 -13.81 -1.25 1.63
N ALA A 18 -15.06 -1.50 2.01
CA ALA A 18 -15.39 -1.94 3.36
C ALA A 18 -14.76 -3.32 3.68
N LEU A 19 -14.71 -4.23 2.71
CA LEU A 19 -14.03 -5.52 2.86
C LEU A 19 -12.50 -5.33 3.00
N MET A 20 -11.89 -4.44 2.21
CA MET A 20 -10.46 -4.13 2.33
C MET A 20 -10.11 -3.66 3.75
N GLY A 21 -10.92 -2.76 4.33
CA GLY A 21 -10.72 -2.32 5.72
C GLY A 21 -10.79 -3.48 6.71
N ARG A 22 -11.84 -4.32 6.64
CA ARG A 22 -11.96 -5.49 7.53
C ARG A 22 -10.81 -6.50 7.38
N LEU A 23 -10.35 -6.71 6.14
CA LEU A 23 -9.20 -7.58 5.89
C LEU A 23 -7.93 -6.99 6.49
N TRP A 24 -7.73 -5.68 6.35
CA TRP A 24 -6.60 -4.96 6.95
C TRP A 24 -6.59 -5.08 8.47
N ASP A 25 -7.73 -4.82 9.12
CA ASP A 25 -7.89 -4.91 10.58
C ASP A 25 -7.74 -6.35 11.10
N SER A 26 -7.97 -7.36 10.25
CA SER A 26 -7.84 -8.77 10.63
C SER A 26 -6.41 -9.29 10.62
N LEU A 27 -5.45 -8.51 10.09
CA LEU A 27 -4.04 -8.92 10.03
C LEU A 27 -3.43 -8.87 11.43
N ASP A 28 -2.68 -9.92 11.78
CA ASP A 28 -1.87 -9.91 12.99
C ASP A 28 -0.59 -9.07 12.75
N PRO A 29 -0.38 -7.97 13.49
CA PRO A 29 0.84 -7.18 13.36
C PRO A 29 2.11 -7.99 13.66
N ALA A 30 2.04 -9.03 14.48
CA ALA A 30 3.18 -9.90 14.77
C ALA A 30 3.57 -10.80 13.58
N ALA A 31 2.66 -10.99 12.61
CA ALA A 31 2.95 -11.69 11.37
C ALA A 31 3.61 -10.79 10.31
N ALA A 32 3.68 -9.47 10.55
CA ALA A 32 4.40 -8.56 9.66
C ALA A 32 5.92 -8.79 9.74
N ALA A 33 6.63 -8.42 8.68
CA ALA A 33 8.09 -8.43 8.71
C ALA A 33 8.57 -7.51 9.85
N PRO A 34 9.57 -7.93 10.65
CA PRO A 34 10.04 -7.13 11.77
C PRO A 34 10.61 -5.80 11.27
N VAL A 35 10.04 -4.69 11.74
CA VAL A 35 10.56 -3.34 11.51
C VAL A 35 11.61 -3.07 12.57
N SER A 36 12.86 -2.87 12.15
CA SER A 36 13.93 -2.48 13.07
C SER A 36 13.69 -1.06 13.59
N ALA A 37 14.23 -0.72 14.76
CA ALA A 37 14.12 0.64 15.31
C ALA A 37 14.71 1.70 14.35
N ALA A 38 15.78 1.35 13.62
CA ALA A 38 16.36 2.23 12.61
C ALA A 38 15.43 2.43 11.41
N LEU A 39 14.74 1.37 10.96
CA LEU A 39 13.77 1.48 9.87
C LEU A 39 12.52 2.27 10.31
N ALA A 40 12.06 2.08 11.54
CA ALA A 40 10.96 2.88 12.09
C ALA A 40 11.29 4.38 12.09
N ALA A 41 12.48 4.74 12.62
CA ALA A 41 12.92 6.14 12.63
C ALA A 41 13.07 6.75 11.23
N GLU A 42 13.53 5.97 10.25
CA GLU A 42 13.58 6.40 8.84
C GLU A 42 12.17 6.63 8.26
N LEU A 43 11.22 5.75 8.55
CA LEU A 43 9.84 5.89 8.08
C LEU A 43 9.16 7.12 8.69
N ASP A 44 9.32 7.34 10.00
CA ASP A 44 8.82 8.54 10.69
C ASP A 44 9.42 9.82 10.08
N GLY A 45 10.72 9.81 9.75
CA GLY A 45 11.39 10.93 9.09
C GLY A 45 10.81 11.22 7.70
N ARG A 46 10.61 10.18 6.89
CA ARG A 46 10.04 10.35 5.53
C ARG A 46 8.59 10.79 5.55
N GLU A 47 7.81 10.36 6.52
CA GLU A 47 6.44 10.84 6.70
C GLU A 47 6.43 12.34 7.01
N ALA A 48 7.28 12.78 7.94
CA ALA A 48 7.42 14.21 8.26
C ALA A 48 7.92 15.04 7.08
N GLU A 49 8.84 14.52 6.26
CA GLU A 49 9.29 15.17 5.03
C GLU A 49 8.16 15.31 3.99
N ALA A 50 7.36 14.25 3.81
CA ALA A 50 6.23 14.27 2.88
C ALA A 50 5.11 15.23 3.34
N ASP A 51 4.85 15.31 4.64
CA ASP A 51 3.90 16.26 5.21
C ASP A 51 4.39 17.72 5.07
N ALA A 52 5.70 17.94 5.18
CA ALA A 52 6.31 19.27 5.04
C ALA A 52 6.34 19.76 3.59
N ASP A 53 6.48 18.87 2.60
CA ASP A 53 6.47 19.20 1.17
C ASP A 53 5.67 18.18 0.34
N PRO A 54 4.33 18.29 0.33
CA PRO A 54 3.46 17.34 -0.40
C PRO A 54 3.67 17.32 -1.92
N ASP A 55 4.23 18.40 -2.48
CA ASP A 55 4.46 18.56 -3.92
C ASP A 55 5.84 18.03 -4.36
N ALA A 56 6.69 17.59 -3.42
CA ALA A 56 7.99 16.97 -3.72
C ALA A 56 7.88 15.62 -4.43
N GLY A 57 6.68 15.02 -4.44
CA GLY A 57 6.42 13.75 -5.12
C GLY A 57 6.51 13.87 -6.65
N ILE A 58 6.96 12.80 -7.30
CA ILE A 58 6.85 12.68 -8.76
C ILE A 58 5.55 11.97 -9.14
N PRO A 59 4.85 12.40 -10.21
CA PRO A 59 3.67 11.68 -10.69
C PRO A 59 3.99 10.21 -10.97
N TRP A 60 3.13 9.31 -10.49
CA TRP A 60 3.31 7.87 -10.69
C TRP A 60 3.55 7.49 -12.15
N THR A 61 2.86 8.14 -13.08
CA THR A 61 3.03 7.92 -14.52
C THR A 61 4.45 8.22 -14.98
N ALA A 62 5.07 9.30 -14.49
CA ALA A 62 6.44 9.67 -14.83
C ALA A 62 7.45 8.63 -14.32
N LEU A 63 7.36 8.25 -13.03
CA LEU A 63 8.22 7.23 -12.43
C LEU A 63 8.10 5.88 -13.16
N ARG A 64 6.86 5.46 -13.46
CA ARG A 64 6.60 4.18 -14.13
C ARG A 64 7.25 4.13 -15.52
N GLU A 65 7.16 5.21 -16.30
CA GLU A 65 7.80 5.25 -17.62
C GLU A 65 9.33 5.28 -17.51
N GLU A 66 9.90 5.98 -16.52
CA GLU A 66 11.34 5.95 -16.23
C GLU A 66 11.82 4.52 -15.93
N LEU A 67 11.16 3.83 -15.00
CA LEU A 67 11.51 2.46 -14.61
C LEU A 67 11.43 1.49 -15.79
N ARG A 68 10.40 1.63 -16.64
CA ARG A 68 10.26 0.80 -17.84
C ARG A 68 11.37 1.06 -18.86
N ALA A 69 11.85 2.30 -18.96
CA ALA A 69 12.97 2.63 -19.84
C ALA A 69 14.28 2.00 -19.35
N ARG A 70 14.50 1.89 -18.04
CA ARG A 70 15.71 1.31 -17.43
C ARG A 70 15.82 -0.22 -17.57
N ILE A 71 14.71 -0.90 -17.85
CA ILE A 71 14.64 -2.37 -17.96
C ILE A 71 14.76 -2.85 -19.42
N ARG A 72 14.74 -1.95 -20.40
CA ARG A 72 14.97 -2.26 -21.83
C ARG A 72 16.43 -2.15 -22.19
#